data_AF-A0A3N0HXX3-F1
#
_entry.id   AF-A0A3N0HXX3-F1
#
_cell.length_a   1.000
_cell.length_b   1.000
_cell.length_c   1.000
_cell.angle_alpha   90.00
_cell.angle_beta   90.00
_cell.angle_gamma   90.00
#
_symmetry.space_group_name_H-M   'P 1'
#
loop_
_entity.id
_entity.type
_entity.pdbx_description
1 polymer ?
#
loop_
_entity_poly.entity_id
_entity_poly.type
_entity_poly.pdbx_seq_one_letter_code
_entity_poly.pdbx_strand_id
1 'polypeptide(L)'
;MPRKPKRPCSYPGCPNLTDGRFCEEHAKLEAKRYERYDRDPATKRRYGRAWKRIRDSYAAAHPLCEVCLEKGVYTPTEEIHHIKPLSQGGTHDRDNLMALCKACHARIHAEHGDRWHNQ
;
A
#
# COMPACT_ATOMS: atom_id res chain seq x y z
N MET A 1 4.56 -30.19 -7.08
CA MET A 1 3.43 -29.44 -7.67
C MET A 1 3.78 -29.07 -9.11
N PRO A 2 2.88 -29.26 -10.09
CA PRO A 2 3.12 -28.87 -11.47
C PRO A 2 3.26 -27.35 -11.58
N ARG A 3 4.28 -26.87 -12.31
CA ARG A 3 4.46 -25.45 -12.60
C ARG A 3 3.74 -25.09 -13.87
N LYS A 4 3.12 -23.90 -13.88
CA LYS A 4 2.48 -23.35 -15.07
C LYS A 4 3.53 -23.15 -16.18
N PRO A 5 3.25 -23.53 -17.44
CA PRO A 5 4.17 -23.28 -18.54
C PRO A 5 4.36 -21.77 -18.76
N LYS A 6 5.58 -21.39 -19.16
CA LYS A 6 5.90 -20.00 -19.50
C LYS A 6 5.10 -19.54 -20.72
N ARG A 7 4.78 -18.26 -20.76
CA ARG A 7 3.96 -17.62 -21.80
C ARG A 7 4.81 -16.62 -22.59
N PRO A 8 4.50 -16.36 -23.87
CA PRO A 8 5.15 -15.29 -24.61
C PRO A 8 4.96 -13.93 -23.93
N CYS A 9 5.99 -13.08 -23.98
CA CYS A 9 5.90 -11.69 -23.57
C CYS A 9 4.82 -10.96 -24.39
N SER A 10 3.96 -10.18 -23.73
CA SER A 10 2.91 -9.41 -24.40
C SER A 10 3.41 -8.16 -25.14
N TYR A 11 4.71 -7.87 -25.08
CA TYR A 11 5.28 -6.74 -25.81
C TYR A 11 5.42 -7.09 -27.30
N PRO A 12 4.95 -6.23 -28.23
CA PRO A 12 4.97 -6.52 -29.66
C PRO A 12 6.37 -6.91 -30.16
N GLY A 13 6.50 -8.07 -30.80
CA GLY A 13 7.75 -8.55 -31.38
C GLY A 13 8.79 -9.09 -30.39
N CYS A 14 8.46 -9.22 -29.10
CA CYS A 14 9.39 -9.78 -28.12
C CYS A 14 9.38 -11.33 -28.17
N PRO A 15 10.54 -11.99 -28.42
CA PRO A 15 10.60 -13.45 -28.50
C PRO A 15 10.67 -14.14 -27.12
N ASN A 16 10.79 -13.38 -26.02
CA ASN A 16 11.06 -13.93 -24.70
C ASN A 16 9.82 -14.57 -24.06
N LEU A 17 10.05 -15.67 -23.35
CA LEU A 17 9.06 -16.33 -22.49
C LEU A 17 9.13 -15.79 -21.06
N THR A 18 7.97 -15.59 -20.43
CA THR A 18 7.81 -15.04 -19.08
C THR A 18 6.77 -15.82 -18.28
N ASP A 19 6.88 -15.76 -16.96
CA ASP A 19 5.87 -16.26 -16.03
C ASP A 19 4.69 -15.27 -15.85
N GLY A 20 4.88 -14.01 -16.26
CA GLY A 20 3.92 -12.92 -16.14
C GLY A 20 3.37 -12.40 -17.48
N ARG A 21 3.02 -11.10 -17.52
CA ARG A 21 2.56 -10.41 -18.74
C ARG A 21 3.73 -10.00 -19.65
N PHE A 22 4.83 -9.55 -19.06
CA PHE A 22 6.01 -9.04 -19.76
C PHE A 22 7.27 -9.77 -19.27
N CYS A 23 8.31 -9.85 -20.10
CA CYS A 23 9.65 -10.20 -19.61
C CYS A 23 10.20 -9.08 -18.71
N GLU A 24 11.30 -9.32 -18.01
CA GLU A 24 11.86 -8.36 -17.04
C GLU A 24 12.13 -6.97 -17.65
N GLU A 25 12.67 -6.92 -18.86
CA GLU A 25 12.95 -5.68 -19.57
C GLU A 25 11.67 -4.89 -19.88
N HIS A 26 10.67 -5.55 -20.45
CA HIS A 26 9.40 -4.90 -20.80
C HIS A 26 8.55 -4.59 -19.57
N ALA A 27 8.68 -5.34 -18.48
CA ALA A 27 8.10 -4.98 -17.20
C ALA A 27 8.69 -3.68 -16.65
N LYS A 28 10.02 -3.49 -16.76
CA LYS A 28 10.68 -2.22 -16.38
C LYS A 28 10.26 -1.07 -17.29
N LEU A 29 10.12 -1.30 -18.60
CA LEU A 29 9.66 -0.29 -19.55
C LEU A 29 8.22 0.15 -19.25
N GLU A 30 7.32 -0.79 -19.05
CA GLU A 30 5.92 -0.50 -18.73
C GLU A 30 5.79 0.21 -17.38
N ALA A 31 6.57 -0.20 -16.38
CA ALA A 31 6.61 0.49 -15.08
C ALA A 31 7.08 1.96 -15.25
N LYS A 32 8.09 2.22 -16.07
CA LYS A 32 8.54 3.60 -16.37
C LYS A 32 7.47 4.42 -17.09
N ARG A 33 6.76 3.82 -18.05
CA ARG A 33 5.64 4.47 -18.74
C ARG A 33 4.54 4.83 -17.75
N TYR A 34 4.10 3.86 -16.95
CA TYR A 34 3.07 4.05 -15.93
C TYR A 34 3.43 5.19 -14.96
N GLU A 35 4.65 5.18 -14.42
CA GLU A 35 5.12 6.25 -13.51
C GLU A 35 5.17 7.64 -14.16
N ARG A 36 5.37 7.71 -15.49
CA ARG A 36 5.48 8.97 -16.21
C ARG A 36 4.13 9.53 -16.66
N TYR A 37 3.24 8.68 -17.15
CA TYR A 37 2.03 9.12 -17.87
C TYR A 37 0.73 8.75 -17.17
N ASP A 38 0.68 7.65 -16.44
CA ASP A 38 -0.57 7.09 -15.90
C ASP A 38 -0.71 7.31 -14.39
N ARG A 39 0.40 7.40 -13.65
CA ARG A 39 0.39 7.60 -12.20
C ARG A 39 0.10 9.05 -11.85
N ASP A 40 -0.94 9.27 -11.05
CA ASP A 40 -1.26 10.59 -10.48
C ASP A 40 -0.05 11.18 -9.72
N PRO A 41 0.52 12.31 -10.16
CA PRO A 41 1.64 12.97 -9.49
C PRO A 41 1.33 13.34 -8.04
N ALA A 42 0.06 13.63 -7.72
CA ALA A 42 -0.35 13.96 -6.36
C ALA A 42 -0.21 12.75 -5.42
N THR A 43 -0.33 11.52 -5.91
CA THR A 43 -0.11 10.30 -5.11
C THR A 43 1.34 10.20 -4.61
N LYS A 44 2.32 10.54 -5.46
CA LYS A 44 3.74 10.56 -5.08
C LYS A 44 4.05 11.63 -4.04
N ARG A 45 3.36 12.77 -4.12
CA ARG A 45 3.45 13.86 -3.15
C ARG A 45 2.82 13.47 -1.81
N ARG A 46 1.65 12.80 -1.84
CA ARG A 46 0.91 12.32 -0.67
C ARG A 46 1.66 11.23 0.12
N TYR A 47 2.33 10.29 -0.54
CA TYR A 47 3.00 9.17 0.14
C TYR A 47 4.53 9.15 -0.06
N GLY A 48 5.14 10.34 -0.10
CA GLY A 48 6.56 10.51 -0.38
C GLY A 48 7.50 10.24 0.81
N ARG A 49 8.75 10.72 0.70
CA ARG A 49 9.79 10.54 1.74
C ARG A 49 9.40 11.10 3.11
N ALA A 50 8.66 12.21 3.15
CA ALA A 50 8.19 12.80 4.39
C ALA A 50 7.27 11.83 5.16
N TRP A 51 6.29 11.24 4.47
CA TRP A 51 5.41 10.23 5.03
C TRP A 51 6.19 9.03 5.59
N LYS A 52 7.17 8.50 4.84
CA LYS A 52 7.99 7.37 5.33
C LYS A 52 8.65 7.69 6.68
N ARG A 53 9.22 8.89 6.85
CA ARG A 53 9.86 9.28 8.12
C ARG A 53 8.85 9.39 9.26
N ILE A 54 7.70 10.02 9.01
CA ILE A 54 6.63 10.16 9.99
C ILE A 54 6.12 8.78 10.42
N ARG A 55 5.80 7.92 9.44
CA ARG A 55 5.34 6.55 9.66
C ARG A 55 6.33 5.74 10.48
N ASP A 56 7.60 5.74 10.09
CA ASP A 56 8.63 4.95 10.76
C ASP A 56 8.86 5.47 12.20
N SER A 57 8.83 6.80 12.42
CA SER A 57 8.91 7.40 13.76
C SER A 57 7.69 7.09 14.63
N TYR A 58 6.49 7.12 14.04
CA TYR A 58 5.25 6.83 14.75
C TYR A 58 5.18 5.36 15.15
N ALA A 59 5.49 4.43 14.24
CA ALA A 59 5.54 3.01 14.53
C ALA A 59 6.56 2.66 15.61
N ALA A 60 7.73 3.32 15.63
CA ALA A 60 8.72 3.12 16.68
C ALA A 60 8.23 3.60 18.06
N ALA A 61 7.47 4.70 18.10
CA ALA A 61 6.88 5.20 19.34
C ALA A 61 5.68 4.36 19.80
N HIS A 62 4.97 3.69 18.88
CA HIS A 62 3.73 2.97 19.15
C HIS A 62 3.89 1.51 18.67
N PRO A 63 4.68 0.70 19.41
CA PRO A 63 5.05 -0.65 18.97
C PRO A 63 3.90 -1.66 19.06
N LEU A 64 2.79 -1.29 19.71
CA LEU A 64 1.60 -2.12 19.87
C LEU A 64 0.40 -1.47 19.21
N CYS A 65 -0.50 -2.31 18.70
CA CYS A 65 -1.79 -1.91 18.16
C CYS A 65 -2.60 -1.20 19.23
N GLU A 66 -2.95 0.07 19.01
CA GLU A 66 -3.62 0.93 19.98
C GLU A 66 -5.02 0.37 20.34
N VAL A 67 -5.76 -0.10 19.34
CA VAL A 67 -7.09 -0.73 19.53
C VAL A 67 -7.02 -2.04 20.31
N CYS A 68 -5.95 -2.82 20.14
CA CYS A 68 -5.77 -4.04 20.92
C CYS A 68 -5.34 -3.69 22.35
N LEU A 69 -4.48 -2.70 22.51
CA LEU A 69 -3.97 -2.26 23.81
C LEU A 69 -5.09 -1.72 24.71
N GLU A 70 -6.06 -0.98 24.15
CA GLU A 70 -7.28 -0.54 24.85
C GLU A 70 -8.10 -1.72 25.40
N LYS A 71 -8.01 -2.89 24.77
CA LYS A 71 -8.67 -4.13 25.19
C LYS A 71 -7.79 -5.00 26.10
N GLY A 72 -6.62 -4.52 26.50
CA GLY A 72 -5.64 -5.26 27.28
C GLY A 72 -4.88 -6.34 26.49
N VAL A 73 -4.94 -6.30 25.16
CA VAL A 73 -4.28 -7.27 24.27
C VAL A 73 -3.01 -6.66 23.66
N TYR A 74 -1.87 -7.31 23.88
CA TYR A 74 -0.57 -6.84 23.44
C TYR A 74 -0.22 -7.40 22.05
N THR A 75 -0.77 -6.80 21.00
CA THR A 75 -0.48 -7.18 19.60
C THR A 75 0.48 -6.17 18.98
N PRO A 76 1.54 -6.60 18.26
CA PRO A 76 2.46 -5.67 17.61
C PRO A 76 1.79 -4.83 16.52
N THR A 77 2.28 -3.61 16.34
CA THR A 77 1.93 -2.73 15.23
C THR A 77 2.51 -3.27 13.93
N GLU A 78 1.69 -3.33 12.89
CA GLU A 78 2.10 -3.73 11.54
C GLU A 78 1.84 -2.61 10.52
N GLU A 79 0.80 -1.79 10.74
CA GLU A 79 0.34 -0.78 9.81
C GLU A 79 0.01 0.53 10.55
N ILE A 80 0.33 1.68 9.94
CA ILE A 80 -0.10 2.99 10.45
C ILE A 80 -1.23 3.48 9.56
N HIS A 81 -2.37 3.72 10.18
CA HIS A 81 -3.60 4.13 9.54
C HIS A 81 -3.82 5.64 9.67
N HIS A 82 -4.36 6.27 8.63
CA HIS A 82 -4.85 7.65 8.70
C HIS A 82 -6.31 7.62 9.14
N ILE A 83 -6.63 8.19 10.30
CA ILE A 83 -8.00 8.21 10.85
C ILE A 83 -8.96 8.91 9.87
N LYS A 84 -8.54 10.08 9.38
CA LYS A 84 -9.15 10.74 8.23
C LYS A 84 -8.30 10.45 6.98
N PRO A 85 -8.87 9.84 5.93
CA PRO A 85 -8.13 9.58 4.69
C PRO A 85 -7.55 10.85 4.07
N LEU A 86 -6.34 10.77 3.50
CA LEU A 86 -5.71 11.90 2.80
C LEU A 86 -6.55 12.40 1.61
N SER A 87 -7.32 11.51 0.97
CA SER A 87 -8.26 11.87 -0.11
C SER A 87 -9.40 12.77 0.37
N GLN A 88 -9.74 12.71 1.66
CA GLN A 88 -10.78 13.51 2.29
C GLN A 88 -10.21 14.70 3.09
N GLY A 89 -8.93 15.04 2.86
CA GLY A 89 -8.26 16.16 3.54
C GLY A 89 -7.70 15.80 4.92
N GLY A 90 -7.41 14.52 5.18
CA GLY A 90 -6.55 14.13 6.30
C GLY A 90 -5.11 14.58 6.11
N THR A 91 -4.37 14.67 7.21
CA THR A 91 -2.95 15.05 7.24
C THR A 91 -2.07 13.88 7.72
N HIS A 92 -0.76 14.09 7.73
CA HIS A 92 0.18 13.16 8.36
C HIS A 92 0.48 13.52 9.82
N ASP A 93 -0.32 14.40 10.41
CA ASP A 93 -0.14 14.83 11.79
C ASP A 93 -0.43 13.66 12.73
N ARG A 94 0.27 13.60 13.86
CA ARG A 94 0.25 12.43 14.77
C ARG A 94 -1.13 12.14 15.35
N ASP A 95 -1.97 13.16 15.48
CA ASP A 95 -3.37 13.09 15.90
C ASP A 95 -4.28 12.47 14.83
N ASN A 96 -3.87 12.47 13.56
CA ASN A 96 -4.57 11.80 12.47
C ASN A 96 -3.99 10.40 12.16
N LEU A 97 -3.07 9.89 12.99
CA LEU A 97 -2.48 8.56 12.82
C LEU A 97 -2.95 7.61 13.92
N MET A 98 -2.95 6.32 13.58
CA MET A 98 -3.22 5.24 14.52
C MET A 98 -2.39 4.02 14.17
N ALA A 99 -1.71 3.44 15.15
CA ALA A 99 -0.90 2.23 15.02
C ALA A 99 -1.76 0.98 15.21
N LEU A 100 -1.77 0.08 14.22
CA LEU A 100 -2.69 -1.05 14.16
C LEU A 100 -1.98 -2.35 13.75
N CYS A 101 -2.54 -3.47 14.22
CA CYS A 101 -2.29 -4.79 13.62
C CYS A 101 -3.13 -4.96 12.35
N LYS A 102 -2.76 -5.93 11.50
CA LYS A 102 -3.49 -6.19 10.23
C LYS A 102 -4.97 -6.47 10.43
N ALA A 103 -5.34 -7.17 11.50
CA ALA A 103 -6.73 -7.52 11.78
C ALA A 103 -7.57 -6.28 12.11
N CYS A 104 -7.07 -5.39 12.97
CA CYS A 104 -7.77 -4.16 13.32
C CYS A 104 -7.83 -3.19 12.14
N HIS A 105 -6.74 -3.07 11.37
CA HIS A 105 -6.71 -2.25 10.18
C HIS A 105 -7.74 -2.71 9.13
N ALA A 106 -7.79 -4.03 8.85
CA ALA A 106 -8.77 -4.59 7.92
C ALA A 106 -10.22 -4.36 8.37
N ARG A 107 -10.49 -4.44 9.68
CA ARG A 107 -11.82 -4.18 10.24
C ARG A 107 -12.23 -2.72 10.05
N ILE A 108 -11.35 -1.77 10.31
CA ILE A 108 -11.62 -0.34 10.11
C ILE A 108 -11.95 -0.05 8.64
N HIS A 109 -11.16 -0.58 7.69
CA HIS A 109 -11.47 -0.44 6.24
C HIS A 109 -12.82 -1.05 5.85
N ALA A 110 -13.25 -2.13 6.52
CA ALA A 110 -14.55 -2.73 6.27
C ALA A 110 -15.70 -1.86 6.84
N GLU A 111 -15.52 -1.30 8.03
CA GLU A 111 -16.51 -0.43 8.70
C GLU A 111 -16.69 0.92 7.98
N HIS A 112 -15.60 1.50 7.48
CA HIS A 112 -15.63 2.77 6.73
C HIS A 112 -16.19 2.62 5.30
N GLY A 113 -16.35 1.39 4.78
CA GLY A 113 -16.89 1.16 3.44
C GLY A 113 -15.92 1.51 2.28
N ASP A 114 -14.73 2.04 2.60
CA ASP A 114 -13.70 2.45 1.64
C ASP A 114 -13.22 1.31 0.72
N ARG A 115 -13.42 0.06 1.14
CA ARG A 115 -13.01 -1.12 0.38
C ARG A 115 -14.00 -1.54 -0.72
N TRP A 116 -15.27 -1.15 -0.62
CA TRP A 116 -16.36 -1.70 -1.44
C TRP A 116 -17.20 -0.65 -2.19
N HIS A 117 -17.08 0.64 -1.87
CA HIS A 117 -17.98 1.68 -2.41
C HIS A 117 -17.43 2.54 -3.56
N ASN A 118 -16.31 2.19 -4.18
CA ASN A 118 -15.92 2.83 -5.45
C ASN A 118 -16.66 2.17 -6.62
N GLN A 119 -17.91 2.61 -6.88
CA GLN A 119 -18.61 2.46 -8.16
C GLN A 119 -18.53 3.76 -8.95
#